data_AF-F1JZX8-F1
#
_entry.id   AF-F1JZX8-F1
#
_cell.length_a   1.000
_cell.length_b   1.000
_cell.length_c   1.000
_cell.angle_alpha   90.00
_cell.angle_beta   90.00
_cell.angle_gamma   90.00
#
_symmetry.space_group_name_H-M   'P 1'
#
loop_
_entity.id
_entity.type
_entity.pdbx_description
1 polymer ?
#
loop_
_entity_poly.entity_id
_entity_poly.type
_entity_poly.pdbx_seq_one_letter_code
_entity_poly.pdbx_strand_id
1 'polypeptide(L)'
;LLANNVAKRKAQIAAIRSSSGDLVVNVDSDTVLAPDVVTKLVLKMHDPEIGAAMGQLVASNRNQTWLTRLIDMEYWLACNEERAAQARFGAVMCCCGPCAMYRRSARTLLLDQYEAQFFRGKPSDFGEDRHLTILMLKAGFR
;
A
#
# COMPACT_ATOMS: atom_id res chain seq x y z
N LEU A 1 19.93 1.91 8.84
CA LEU A 1 19.01 0.78 9.07
C LEU A 1 19.54 -0.53 8.49
N LEU A 2 20.01 -0.58 7.24
CA LEU A 2 20.64 -1.78 6.66
C LEU A 2 21.83 -1.38 5.78
N ALA A 3 22.91 -2.18 5.80
CA ALA A 3 24.17 -1.87 5.10
C ALA A 3 24.18 -2.28 3.62
N ASN A 4 23.30 -3.19 3.22
CA ASN A 4 23.25 -3.78 1.88
C ASN A 4 21.83 -3.70 1.31
N ASN A 5 21.70 -3.84 -0.01
CA ASN A 5 20.40 -3.99 -0.67
C ASN A 5 19.77 -5.33 -0.28
N VAL A 6 18.57 -5.30 0.31
CA VAL A 6 17.82 -6.47 0.79
C VAL A 6 16.44 -6.61 0.17
N ALA A 7 16.16 -5.89 -0.92
CA ALA A 7 14.83 -5.73 -1.53
C ALA A 7 13.79 -4.97 -0.66
N LYS A 8 12.66 -4.64 -1.30
CA LYS A 8 11.61 -3.75 -0.77
C LYS A 8 11.03 -4.26 0.55
N ARG A 9 10.57 -5.53 0.60
CA ARG A 9 9.99 -6.13 1.81
C ARG A 9 10.82 -5.97 3.07
N LYS A 10 12.09 -6.40 3.01
CA LYS A 10 12.98 -6.40 4.18
C LYS A 10 13.33 -4.97 4.61
N ALA A 11 13.50 -4.07 3.65
CA ALA A 11 13.69 -2.65 3.94
C ALA A 11 12.47 -2.04 4.64
N GLN A 12 11.25 -2.36 4.17
CA GLN A 12 10.01 -1.92 4.83
C GLN A 12 9.90 -2.47 6.26
N ILE A 13 10.16 -3.76 6.47
CA ILE A 13 10.11 -4.39 7.81
C ILE A 13 11.08 -3.68 8.76
N ALA A 14 12.31 -3.43 8.33
CA ALA A 14 13.31 -2.71 9.14
C ALA A 14 12.87 -1.28 9.47
N ALA A 15 12.29 -0.56 8.51
CA ALA A 15 11.74 0.77 8.73
C ALA A 15 10.55 0.76 9.71
N ILE A 16 9.62 -0.18 9.58
CA ILE A 16 8.47 -0.31 10.49
C ILE A 16 8.94 -0.61 11.92
N ARG A 17 9.86 -1.57 12.08
CA ARG A 17 10.41 -1.96 13.40
C ARG A 17 11.13 -0.80 14.11
N SER A 18 11.72 0.13 13.35
CA SER A 18 12.46 1.28 13.89
C SER A 18 11.62 2.57 14.02
N SER A 19 10.48 2.65 13.34
CA SER A 19 9.55 3.77 13.46
C SER A 19 8.79 3.74 14.81
N SER A 20 8.16 4.84 15.20
CA SER A 20 7.32 4.96 16.43
C SER A 20 5.89 5.45 16.19
N GLY A 21 5.54 5.88 14.97
CA GLY A 21 4.22 6.43 14.68
C GLY A 21 3.11 5.38 14.64
N ASP A 22 1.90 5.77 15.05
CA ASP A 22 0.70 4.92 15.05
C ASP A 22 0.20 4.55 13.64
N LEU A 23 0.52 5.40 12.67
CA LEU A 23 0.22 5.21 11.25
C LEU A 23 1.54 5.19 10.47
N VAL A 24 1.65 4.25 9.54
CA VAL A 24 2.82 4.12 8.66
C VAL A 24 2.39 4.37 7.23
N VAL A 25 3.03 5.35 6.58
CA VAL A 25 2.80 5.65 5.15
C VAL A 25 3.92 5.04 4.33
N ASN A 26 3.54 4.22 3.35
CA ASN A 26 4.41 3.66 2.33
C ASN A 26 4.26 4.47 1.05
N VAL A 27 5.39 4.85 0.47
CA VAL A 27 5.48 5.65 -0.75
C VAL A 27 6.59 5.05 -1.61
N ASP A 28 6.29 4.80 -2.88
CA ASP A 28 7.31 4.37 -3.83
C ASP A 28 8.24 5.54 -4.18
N SER A 29 9.52 5.25 -4.44
CA SER A 29 10.55 6.30 -4.62
C SER A 29 10.35 7.18 -5.85
N ASP A 30 9.52 6.75 -6.80
CA ASP A 30 9.14 7.45 -8.02
C ASP A 30 7.80 8.20 -7.88
N THR A 31 7.21 8.22 -6.68
CA THR A 31 5.92 8.87 -6.42
C THR A 31 6.08 10.29 -5.87
N VAL A 32 5.32 11.22 -6.45
CA VAL A 32 5.17 12.59 -5.93
C VAL A 32 3.84 12.70 -5.20
N LEU A 33 3.90 13.09 -3.92
CA LEU A 33 2.71 13.23 -3.08
C LEU A 33 2.02 14.58 -3.29
N ALA A 34 0.69 14.58 -3.37
CA ALA A 34 -0.08 15.80 -3.25
C ALA A 34 0.07 16.39 -1.83
N PRO A 35 0.13 17.73 -1.66
CA PRO A 35 0.37 18.35 -0.35
C PRO A 35 -0.64 17.96 0.74
N ASP A 36 -1.84 17.57 0.34
CA ASP A 36 -2.96 17.25 1.24
C ASP A 36 -3.21 15.73 1.38
N VAL A 37 -2.41 14.87 0.73
CA VAL A 37 -2.68 13.42 0.68
C VAL A 37 -2.60 12.79 2.07
N VAL A 38 -1.60 13.16 2.88
CA VAL A 38 -1.43 12.62 4.22
C VAL A 38 -2.61 13.03 5.11
N THR A 39 -3.02 14.31 5.06
CA THR A 39 -4.18 14.80 5.81
C THR A 39 -5.44 14.04 5.43
N LYS A 40 -5.69 13.84 4.14
CA LYS A 40 -6.85 13.07 3.64
C LYS A 40 -6.83 11.61 4.10
N LEU A 41 -5.66 10.97 4.09
CA LEU A 41 -5.51 9.58 4.55
C LEU A 41 -5.71 9.45 6.06
N VAL A 42 -5.12 10.34 6.86
CA VAL A 42 -5.30 10.34 8.33
C VAL A 42 -6.78 10.49 8.70
N LEU A 43 -7.53 11.36 8.00
CA LEU A 43 -8.97 11.51 8.22
C LEU A 43 -9.74 10.20 8.02
N LYS A 44 -9.34 9.36 7.06
CA LYS A 44 -9.94 8.02 6.88
C LYS A 44 -9.51 7.07 7.99
N MET A 45 -8.23 7.09 8.38
CA MET A 45 -7.69 6.23 9.44
C MET A 45 -8.22 6.56 10.85
N HIS A 46 -9.01 7.62 11.03
CA HIS A 46 -9.66 7.93 12.30
C HIS A 46 -10.70 6.87 12.70
N ASP A 47 -11.30 6.17 11.74
CA ASP A 47 -12.14 5.01 12.00
C ASP A 47 -11.23 3.83 12.45
N PRO A 48 -11.37 3.31 13.69
CA PRO A 48 -10.51 2.24 14.20
C PRO A 48 -10.66 0.93 13.42
N GLU A 49 -11.77 0.71 12.71
CA GLU A 49 -11.99 -0.48 11.87
C GLU A 49 -11.21 -0.42 10.55
N ILE A 50 -10.75 0.76 10.14
CA ILE A 50 -9.94 0.91 8.93
C ILE A 50 -8.49 0.55 9.26
N GLY A 51 -8.00 -0.50 8.59
CA GLY A 51 -6.64 -1.00 8.74
C GLY A 51 -5.66 -0.38 7.73
N ALA A 52 -6.18 -0.01 6.56
CA ALA A 52 -5.41 0.62 5.50
C ALA A 52 -6.24 1.64 4.68
N ALA A 53 -5.57 2.65 4.16
CA ALA A 53 -6.13 3.60 3.21
C ALA A 53 -5.10 3.91 2.12
N MET A 54 -5.54 4.13 0.88
CA MET A 54 -4.65 4.48 -0.23
C MET A 54 -5.02 5.81 -0.87
N GLY A 55 -4.01 6.50 -1.42
CA GLY A 55 -4.20 7.69 -2.23
C GLY A 55 -4.69 7.34 -3.64
N GLN A 56 -5.16 8.35 -4.37
CA GLN A 56 -5.45 8.22 -5.80
C GLN A 56 -4.16 8.28 -6.61
N LEU A 57 -4.08 7.47 -7.65
CA LEU A 57 -2.94 7.39 -8.55
C LEU A 57 -3.21 8.18 -9.85
N VAL A 58 -2.22 8.95 -10.29
CA VAL A 58 -2.23 9.63 -11.60
C VAL A 58 -0.84 9.54 -12.20
N ALA A 59 -0.71 9.16 -13.46
CA ALA A 59 0.58 9.12 -14.14
C ALA A 59 1.08 10.56 -14.41
N SER A 60 2.28 10.89 -13.94
CA SER A 60 2.86 12.24 -14.07
C SER A 60 3.09 12.65 -15.53
N ASN A 61 3.40 11.68 -16.38
CA ASN A 61 3.65 11.87 -17.81
C ASN A 61 2.41 11.63 -18.68
N ARG A 62 1.21 11.49 -18.10
CA ARG A 62 -0.04 11.16 -18.83
C ARG A 62 -0.25 11.98 -20.09
N ASN A 63 0.11 13.26 -20.09
CA ASN A 63 -0.14 14.17 -21.22
C ASN A 63 0.91 14.15 -22.33
N GLN A 64 2.01 13.42 -22.20
CA GLN A 64 3.15 13.48 -23.13
C GLN A 64 2.89 12.79 -24.48
N THR A 65 2.21 11.64 -24.50
CA THR A 65 1.94 10.86 -25.72
C THR A 65 0.54 10.23 -25.68
N TRP A 66 0.06 9.69 -26.81
CA TRP A 66 -1.18 8.91 -26.81
C TRP A 66 -1.07 7.63 -25.97
N LEU A 67 0.11 6.99 -25.96
CA LEU A 67 0.36 5.76 -25.20
C LEU A 67 0.34 6.03 -23.69
N THR A 68 0.99 7.10 -23.22
CA THR A 68 0.98 7.47 -21.79
C THR A 68 -0.42 7.85 -21.31
N ARG A 69 -1.28 8.39 -22.18
CA ARG A 69 -2.70 8.62 -21.86
C ARG A 69 -3.46 7.31 -21.66
N LEU A 70 -3.24 6.32 -22.52
CA LEU A 70 -3.87 5.00 -22.38
C LEU A 70 -3.40 4.27 -21.12
N ILE A 71 -2.10 4.34 -20.81
CA ILE A 71 -1.54 3.77 -19.57
C ILE A 71 -2.14 4.46 -18.33
N ASP A 72 -2.25 5.79 -18.33
CA ASP A 72 -2.91 6.54 -17.26
C ASP A 72 -4.39 6.11 -17.08
N MET A 73 -5.11 5.89 -18.18
CA MET A 73 -6.49 5.39 -18.14
C MET A 73 -6.56 3.97 -17.55
N GLU A 74 -5.64 3.08 -17.91
CA GLU A 74 -5.57 1.74 -17.32
C GLU A 74 -5.30 1.80 -15.81
N TYR A 75 -4.33 2.62 -15.40
CA TYR A 75 -4.06 2.85 -13.97
C TYR A 75 -5.26 3.46 -13.25
N TRP A 76 -5.98 4.39 -13.89
CA TRP A 76 -7.18 4.98 -13.30
C TRP A 76 -8.24 3.91 -13.01
N LEU A 77 -8.50 3.03 -13.98
CA LEU A 77 -9.47 1.94 -13.80
C LEU A 77 -9.04 0.96 -12.72
N ALA A 78 -7.79 0.50 -12.73
CA ALA A 78 -7.30 -0.57 -11.85
C ALA A 78 -6.96 -0.11 -10.41
N CYS A 79 -6.47 1.12 -10.26
CA CYS A 79 -5.97 1.64 -8.99
C CYS A 79 -6.96 2.60 -8.31
N ASN A 80 -7.84 3.26 -9.07
CA ASN A 80 -8.80 4.20 -8.50
C ASN A 80 -10.23 3.65 -8.54
N GLU A 81 -10.80 3.40 -9.72
CA GLU A 81 -12.22 3.01 -9.85
C GLU A 81 -12.51 1.64 -9.24
N GLU A 82 -11.74 0.61 -9.59
CA GLU A 82 -11.92 -0.74 -9.05
C GLU A 82 -11.77 -0.75 -7.52
N ARG A 83 -10.80 0.02 -6.99
CA ARG A 83 -10.55 0.10 -5.55
C ARG A 83 -11.63 0.90 -4.83
N ALA A 84 -12.13 1.98 -5.43
CA ALA A 84 -13.25 2.74 -4.89
C ALA A 84 -14.52 1.87 -4.83
N ALA A 85 -14.76 1.03 -5.83
CA ALA A 85 -15.85 0.06 -5.81
C ALA A 85 -15.68 -0.97 -4.69
N GLN A 86 -14.49 -1.56 -4.55
CA GLN A 86 -14.18 -2.51 -3.47
C GLN A 86 -14.26 -1.90 -2.07
N ALA A 87 -13.88 -0.63 -1.93
CA ALA A 87 -13.93 0.10 -0.65
C ALA A 87 -15.36 0.24 -0.13
N ARG A 88 -16.38 0.30 -1.00
CA ARG A 88 -17.79 0.29 -0.59
C ARG A 88 -18.20 -0.99 0.14
N PHE A 89 -17.48 -2.08 -0.11
CA PHE A 89 -17.69 -3.37 0.56
C PHE A 89 -16.67 -3.62 1.68
N GLY A 90 -15.77 -2.68 1.97
CA GLY A 90 -14.67 -2.88 2.93
C GLY A 90 -13.73 -4.02 2.54
N ALA A 91 -13.58 -4.28 1.24
CA ALA A 91 -12.87 -5.45 0.71
C ALA A 91 -11.85 -5.06 -0.37
N VAL A 92 -11.10 -3.97 -0.15
CA VAL A 92 -10.05 -3.54 -1.06
C VAL A 92 -8.96 -4.60 -1.10
N MET A 93 -8.75 -5.22 -2.26
CA MET A 93 -7.84 -6.37 -2.36
C MET A 93 -6.37 -5.97 -2.43
N CYS A 94 -6.07 -4.70 -2.74
CA CYS A 94 -4.72 -4.21 -2.92
C CYS A 94 -4.67 -2.69 -2.75
N CYS A 95 -4.12 -2.20 -1.65
CA CYS A 95 -3.69 -0.81 -1.51
C CYS A 95 -2.42 -0.61 -2.32
N CYS A 96 -2.47 0.15 -3.42
CA CYS A 96 -1.35 0.26 -4.36
C CYS A 96 -0.11 0.93 -3.73
N GLY A 97 1.07 0.43 -4.10
CA GLY A 97 2.39 0.87 -3.60
C GLY A 97 2.71 2.38 -3.65
N PRO A 98 2.22 3.16 -4.65
CA PRO A 98 2.57 4.57 -4.76
C PRO A 98 2.27 5.40 -3.51
N CYS A 99 1.12 5.18 -2.87
CA CYS A 99 0.79 5.84 -1.61
C CYS A 99 -0.26 5.06 -0.83
N ALA A 100 0.17 4.38 0.23
CA ALA A 100 -0.72 3.63 1.11
C ALA A 100 -0.34 3.85 2.59
N MET A 101 -1.34 4.12 3.41
CA MET A 101 -1.24 4.29 4.86
C MET A 101 -1.81 3.07 5.56
N TYR A 102 -1.10 2.58 6.57
CA TYR A 102 -1.47 1.40 7.33
C TYR A 102 -1.45 1.69 8.83
N ARG A 103 -2.37 1.09 9.57
CA ARG A 103 -2.36 1.12 11.03
C ARG A 103 -1.20 0.27 11.56
N ARG A 104 -0.34 0.85 12.41
CA ARG A 104 0.84 0.16 12.94
C ARG A 104 0.46 -1.04 13.80
N SER A 105 -0.51 -0.90 14.70
CA SER A 105 -0.92 -1.97 15.62
C SER A 105 -1.31 -3.25 14.88
N ALA A 106 -2.08 -3.12 13.79
CA ALA A 106 -2.42 -4.22 12.91
C ALA A 106 -1.18 -4.76 12.17
N ARG A 107 -0.35 -3.86 11.66
CA ARG A 107 0.81 -4.22 10.85
C ARG A 107 1.87 -4.98 11.63
N THR A 108 2.17 -4.59 12.86
CA THR A 108 3.17 -5.25 13.72
C THR A 108 2.80 -6.70 14.00
N LEU A 109 1.50 -7.00 14.22
CA LEU A 109 1.00 -8.36 14.41
C LEU A 109 1.14 -9.24 13.17
N LEU A 110 1.20 -8.61 11.99
CA LEU A 110 1.24 -9.27 10.69
C LEU A 110 2.64 -9.29 10.07
N LEU A 111 3.64 -8.64 10.68
CA LEU A 111 5.00 -8.51 10.10
C LEU A 111 5.65 -9.87 9.85
N ASP A 112 5.50 -10.82 10.76
CA ASP A 112 6.11 -12.14 10.61
C ASP A 112 5.47 -12.93 9.47
N GLN A 113 4.14 -12.83 9.31
CA GLN A 113 3.42 -13.42 8.18
C GLN A 113 3.77 -12.73 6.86
N TYR A 114 3.92 -11.40 6.90
CA TYR A 114 4.34 -10.60 5.76
C TYR A 114 5.77 -10.97 5.32
N GLU A 115 6.68 -11.24 6.25
CA GLU A 115 8.04 -11.70 5.94
C GLU A 115 8.03 -13.12 5.34
N ALA A 116 7.22 -14.01 5.91
CA ALA A 116 7.15 -15.44 5.59
C ALA A 116 6.15 -15.75 4.46
N GLN A 117 6.21 -15.04 3.33
CA GLN A 117 5.40 -15.38 2.16
C GLN A 117 6.06 -16.51 1.35
N PHE A 118 5.36 -17.64 1.22
CA PHE A 118 5.79 -18.76 0.40
C PHE A 118 4.77 -19.08 -0.68
N PHE A 119 5.25 -19.38 -1.88
CA PHE A 119 4.45 -19.94 -2.97
C PHE A 119 5.06 -21.28 -3.38
N ARG A 120 4.26 -22.35 -3.27
CA ARG A 120 4.69 -23.74 -3.56
C ARG A 120 6.01 -24.12 -2.86
N GLY A 121 6.15 -23.72 -1.59
CA GLY A 121 7.32 -24.00 -0.76
C GLY A 121 8.55 -23.13 -1.02
N LYS A 122 8.49 -22.17 -1.97
CA LYS A 122 9.57 -21.21 -2.23
C LYS A 122 9.21 -19.83 -1.69
N PRO A 123 10.15 -19.07 -1.08
CA PRO A 123 9.92 -17.68 -0.72
C PRO A 123 9.43 -16.88 -1.94
N SER A 124 8.43 -16.03 -1.72
CA SER A 124 7.85 -15.18 -2.77
C SER A 124 7.97 -13.72 -2.36
N ASP A 125 8.62 -12.95 -3.22
CA ASP A 125 8.84 -11.51 -3.12
C ASP A 125 7.81 -10.69 -3.93
N PHE A 126 7.00 -11.34 -4.76
CA PHE A 126 5.98 -10.68 -5.58
C PHE A 126 4.74 -10.25 -4.80
N GLY A 127 4.17 -9.11 -5.20
CA GLY A 127 2.84 -8.67 -4.76
C GLY A 127 2.78 -8.26 -3.29
N GLU A 128 3.86 -7.71 -2.75
CA GLU A 128 3.99 -7.21 -1.37
C GLU A 128 2.76 -6.40 -0.90
N ASP A 129 2.37 -5.39 -1.67
CA ASP A 129 1.27 -4.49 -1.30
C ASP A 129 -0.08 -5.23 -1.23
N ARG A 130 -0.34 -6.11 -2.21
CA ARG A 130 -1.53 -6.97 -2.23
C ARG A 130 -1.54 -7.93 -1.05
N HIS A 131 -0.41 -8.58 -0.79
CA HIS A 131 -0.29 -9.53 0.31
C HIS A 131 -0.57 -8.85 1.65
N LEU A 132 0.04 -7.69 1.88
CA LEU A 132 -0.18 -6.91 3.09
C LEU A 132 -1.65 -6.48 3.24
N THR A 133 -2.28 -6.04 2.16
CA THR A 133 -3.70 -5.64 2.19
C THR A 133 -4.60 -6.85 2.54
N ILE A 134 -4.34 -8.01 1.94
CA ILE A 134 -5.08 -9.24 2.25
C ILE A 134 -4.88 -9.68 3.72
N LEU A 135 -3.68 -9.51 4.27
CA LEU A 135 -3.42 -9.80 5.68
C LEU A 135 -4.25 -8.88 6.60
N MET A 136 -4.41 -7.61 6.25
CA MET A 136 -5.28 -6.68 6.99
C MET A 136 -6.74 -7.13 6.96
N LEU A 137 -7.25 -7.49 5.78
CA LEU A 137 -8.62 -8.02 5.65
C LEU A 137 -8.81 -9.31 6.48
N LYS A 138 -7.83 -10.23 6.45
CA LYS A 138 -7.87 -11.47 7.26
C LYS A 138 -7.85 -11.20 8.76
N ALA A 139 -7.24 -10.11 9.19
CA ALA A 139 -7.23 -9.67 10.58
C ALA A 139 -8.54 -8.97 11.00
N GLY A 140 -9.52 -8.84 10.10
CA GLY A 140 -10.82 -8.25 10.38
C GLY A 140 -10.92 -6.74 10.14
N PHE A 141 -9.89 -6.13 9.53
CA PHE A 141 -9.93 -4.73 9.16
C PHE A 141 -10.60 -4.50 7.80
N ARG A 142 -11.01 -3.24 7.57
CA ARG A 142 -11.50 -2.72 6.29
C ARG A 142 -10.44 -1.91 5.55
#